data_AF-A0A815UUI2-F1
#
_entry.id   AF-A0A815UUI2-F1
#
_cell.length_a   1.000
_cell.length_b   1.000
_cell.length_c   1.000
_cell.angle_alpha   90.00
_cell.angle_beta   90.00
_cell.angle_gamma   90.00
#
_symmetry.space_group_name_H-M   'P 1'
#
loop_
_entity.id
_entity.type
_entity.pdbx_description
1 polymer ?
#
loop_
_entity_poly.entity_id
_entity_poly.type
_entity_poly.pdbx_seq_one_letter_code
_entity_poly.pdbx_strand_id
1 'polypeptide(L)'
;MVQIEDPDVRLLREMGYTQELYRGFSSFMSFAFCFTAVNVLTSISIGFTYSLNTGGSGVTIWAWIIGAIFTILIGLSLAEICSVYPSAGSVYHWAGQLVSAKHAPLASFICGWFNFIGNFAGDVAFASGFATIINAAIILEGKDSLSTGAQVGIAIGITFVWAVQNALRIDQQGWLNNFAVIFQLGSAVTIVTVLLAMAPERATAHNVFTSTYNGTGFPFPYVCFIAGAHLAEETRDASRAGE
;
A
#
# COMPACT_ATOMS: atom_id res chain seq x y z
N MET A 1 -7.22 3.48 -46.60
CA MET A 1 -6.81 2.69 -45.43
C MET A 1 -7.58 3.21 -44.23
N VAL A 2 -8.58 2.45 -43.76
CA VAL A 2 -9.29 2.78 -42.52
C VAL A 2 -8.29 2.51 -41.39
N GLN A 3 -7.75 3.55 -40.76
CA GLN A 3 -7.03 3.36 -39.52
C GLN A 3 -8.06 2.92 -38.48
N ILE A 4 -7.91 1.70 -37.98
CA ILE A 4 -8.70 1.19 -36.85
C ILE A 4 -8.24 2.02 -35.65
N GLU A 5 -8.97 3.09 -35.36
CA GLU A 5 -8.73 3.94 -34.21
C GLU A 5 -9.06 3.14 -32.95
N ASP A 6 -8.13 3.13 -31.99
CA ASP A 6 -8.29 2.41 -30.73
C ASP A 6 -9.58 2.90 -30.04
N PRO A 7 -10.48 1.99 -29.60
CA PRO A 7 -11.77 2.36 -29.01
C PRO A 7 -11.64 3.34 -27.84
N ASP A 8 -10.54 3.28 -27.08
CA ASP A 8 -10.29 4.22 -25.98
C ASP A 8 -9.96 5.64 -26.48
N VAL A 9 -9.26 5.76 -27.61
CA VAL A 9 -8.91 7.04 -28.24
C VAL A 9 -10.16 7.71 -28.77
N ARG A 10 -11.06 6.91 -29.35
CA ARG A 10 -12.36 7.39 -29.80
C ARG A 10 -13.21 7.88 -28.62
N LEU A 11 -13.26 7.11 -27.53
CA LEU A 11 -14.03 7.46 -26.32
C LEU A 11 -13.46 8.72 -25.62
N LEU A 12 -12.12 8.88 -25.59
CA LEU A 12 -11.45 10.10 -25.12
C LEU A 12 -11.81 11.34 -25.95
N ARG A 13 -11.82 11.21 -27.28
CA ARG A 13 -12.23 12.28 -28.20
C ARG A 13 -13.70 12.64 -28.04
N GLU A 14 -14.58 11.65 -27.83
CA GLU A 14 -16.00 11.89 -27.53
C GLU A 14 -16.19 12.66 -26.21
N MET A 15 -15.26 12.53 -25.25
CA MET A 15 -15.22 13.34 -24.02
C MET A 15 -14.51 14.69 -24.17
N GLY A 16 -13.98 15.02 -25.35
CA GLY A 16 -13.27 16.28 -25.61
C GLY A 16 -11.81 16.32 -25.15
N TYR A 17 -11.22 15.17 -24.80
CA TYR A 17 -9.81 15.08 -24.38
C TYR A 17 -8.91 14.57 -25.52
N THR A 18 -7.74 15.19 -25.68
CA THR A 18 -6.69 14.71 -26.59
C THR A 18 -5.72 13.82 -25.82
N GLN A 19 -5.36 12.65 -26.36
CA GLN A 19 -4.41 11.76 -25.72
C GLN A 19 -2.99 12.34 -25.78
N GLU A 20 -2.49 12.89 -24.66
CA GLU A 20 -1.12 13.43 -24.56
C GLU A 20 -0.12 12.46 -23.91
N LEU A 21 -0.59 11.42 -23.19
CA LEU A 21 0.28 10.43 -22.55
C LEU A 21 0.55 9.22 -23.46
N TYR A 22 1.84 8.88 -23.59
CA TYR A 22 2.29 7.66 -24.28
C TYR A 22 1.91 6.41 -23.47
N ARG A 23 1.00 5.59 -24.00
CA ARG A 23 0.63 4.29 -23.42
C ARG A 23 1.68 3.23 -23.80
N GLY A 24 2.81 3.22 -23.10
CA GLY A 24 3.94 2.31 -23.38
C GLY A 24 4.02 1.06 -22.49
N PHE A 25 3.13 0.92 -21.50
CA PHE A 25 3.18 -0.21 -20.57
C PHE A 25 2.51 -1.45 -21.16
N SER A 26 3.29 -2.53 -21.32
CA SER A 26 2.73 -3.87 -21.54
C SER A 26 1.89 -4.30 -20.33
N SER A 27 0.87 -5.14 -20.52
CA SER A 27 0.04 -5.66 -19.41
C SER A 27 0.87 -6.30 -18.29
N PHE A 28 1.99 -6.93 -18.63
CA PHE A 28 2.93 -7.47 -17.64
C PHE A 28 3.68 -6.37 -16.87
N MET A 29 4.08 -5.29 -17.54
CA MET A 29 4.72 -4.13 -16.88
C MET A 29 3.73 -3.41 -15.96
N SER A 30 2.46 -3.28 -16.36
CA SER A 30 1.41 -2.72 -15.50
C SER A 30 1.18 -3.59 -14.26
N PHE A 31 1.15 -4.92 -14.41
CA PHE A 31 1.06 -5.84 -13.27
C PHE A 31 2.27 -5.72 -12.35
N ALA A 32 3.49 -5.72 -12.89
CA ALA A 32 4.73 -5.60 -12.12
C ALA A 32 4.81 -4.25 -11.37
N PHE A 33 4.35 -3.17 -12.01
CA PHE A 33 4.25 -1.86 -11.38
C PHE A 33 3.27 -1.86 -10.21
N CYS A 34 2.06 -2.40 -10.39
CA CYS A 34 1.08 -2.55 -9.31
C CYS A 34 1.61 -3.42 -8.17
N PHE A 35 2.26 -4.54 -8.49
CA PHE A 35 2.84 -5.44 -7.49
C PHE A 35 3.90 -4.74 -6.64
N THR A 36 4.80 -3.97 -7.29
CA THR A 36 5.84 -3.21 -6.59
C THR A 36 5.25 -2.13 -5.69
N ALA A 37 4.18 -1.48 -6.14
CA ALA A 37 3.51 -0.40 -5.41
C ALA A 37 2.87 -0.88 -4.10
N VAL A 38 2.40 -2.13 -4.02
CA VAL A 38 1.83 -2.72 -2.79
C VAL A 38 2.92 -2.99 -1.74
N ASN A 39 4.17 -3.23 -2.17
CA ASN A 39 5.35 -3.42 -1.29
C ASN A 39 5.10 -4.29 -0.04
N VAL A 40 4.59 -5.50 -0.26
CA VAL A 40 4.14 -6.43 0.80
C VAL A 40 5.23 -6.72 1.85
N LEU A 41 6.48 -6.80 1.41
CA LEU A 41 7.62 -7.11 2.28
C LEU A 41 7.78 -6.08 3.40
N THR A 42 7.69 -4.80 3.06
CA THR A 42 7.94 -3.70 3.99
C THR A 42 6.78 -3.59 4.98
N SER A 43 5.53 -3.68 4.48
CA SER A 43 4.33 -3.66 5.32
C SER A 43 4.31 -4.80 6.33
N ILE A 44 4.67 -6.02 5.94
CA ILE A 44 4.77 -7.14 6.89
C ILE A 44 5.89 -6.87 7.91
N SER A 45 7.06 -6.40 7.47
CA SER A 45 8.20 -6.19 8.35
C SER A 45 7.94 -5.16 9.46
N ILE A 46 7.12 -4.13 9.18
CA ILE A 46 6.76 -3.09 10.16
C ILE A 46 5.53 -3.50 10.98
N GLY A 47 4.48 -3.99 10.33
CA GLY A 47 3.18 -4.19 10.97
C GLY A 47 3.00 -5.54 11.67
N PHE A 48 3.77 -6.57 11.33
CA PHE A 48 3.53 -7.92 11.85
C PHE A 48 3.76 -8.01 13.36
N THR A 49 4.78 -7.32 13.89
CA THR A 49 5.02 -7.23 15.33
C THR A 49 3.86 -6.55 16.05
N TYR A 50 3.33 -5.45 15.51
CA TYR A 50 2.17 -4.77 16.09
C TYR A 50 0.96 -5.70 16.10
N SER A 51 0.63 -6.28 14.96
CA SER A 51 -0.54 -7.17 14.80
C SER A 51 -0.52 -8.39 15.73
N LEU A 52 0.65 -9.04 15.86
CA LEU A 52 0.80 -10.18 16.78
C LEU A 52 0.62 -9.77 18.25
N ASN A 53 1.12 -8.60 18.64
CA ASN A 53 0.98 -8.10 20.00
C ASN A 53 -0.45 -7.63 20.32
N THR A 54 -1.22 -7.21 19.33
CA THR A 54 -2.57 -6.68 19.56
C THR A 54 -3.70 -7.68 19.33
N GLY A 55 -3.50 -8.66 18.44
CA GLY A 55 -4.53 -9.64 18.07
C GLY A 55 -4.12 -11.12 18.18
N GLY A 56 -2.83 -11.43 18.23
CA GLY A 56 -2.34 -12.81 18.09
C GLY A 56 -2.47 -13.34 16.66
N SER A 57 -1.89 -14.52 16.39
CA SER A 57 -1.71 -15.00 15.01
C SER A 57 -3.03 -15.26 14.28
N GLY A 58 -4.06 -15.72 14.98
CA GLY A 58 -5.35 -16.04 14.38
C GLY A 58 -6.04 -14.79 13.85
N VAL A 59 -6.10 -13.74 14.68
CA VAL A 59 -6.71 -12.46 14.30
C VAL A 59 -5.95 -11.81 13.16
N THR A 60 -4.62 -11.81 13.20
CA THR A 60 -3.77 -11.27 12.12
C THR A 60 -4.09 -11.91 10.77
N ILE A 61 -4.21 -13.25 10.71
CA ILE A 61 -4.47 -13.96 9.44
C ILE A 61 -5.89 -13.69 8.93
N TRP A 62 -6.89 -13.78 9.80
CA TRP A 62 -8.28 -13.55 9.40
C TRP A 62 -8.53 -12.11 8.98
N ALA A 63 -7.94 -11.15 9.70
CA ALA A 63 -8.00 -9.74 9.32
C ALA A 63 -7.39 -9.50 7.94
N TRP A 64 -6.25 -10.14 7.64
CA TRP A 64 -5.61 -10.03 6.34
C TRP A 64 -6.45 -10.62 5.20
N ILE A 65 -7.03 -11.81 5.40
CA ILE A 65 -7.91 -12.46 4.38
C ILE A 65 -9.16 -11.62 4.14
N ILE A 66 -9.83 -11.17 5.21
CA ILE A 66 -11.04 -10.37 5.11
C ILE A 66 -10.73 -9.04 4.42
N GLY A 67 -9.66 -8.36 4.81
CA GLY A 67 -9.18 -7.13 4.16
C GLY A 67 -8.93 -7.34 2.66
N ALA A 68 -8.23 -8.41 2.28
CA ALA A 68 -7.96 -8.73 0.88
C ALA A 68 -9.25 -8.90 0.05
N ILE A 69 -10.29 -9.53 0.60
CA ILE A 69 -11.60 -9.67 -0.08
C ILE A 69 -12.21 -8.29 -0.34
N PHE A 70 -12.24 -7.41 0.66
CA PHE A 70 -12.78 -6.05 0.49
C PHE A 70 -11.96 -5.23 -0.52
N THR A 71 -10.63 -5.33 -0.48
CA THR A 71 -9.75 -4.66 -1.46
C THR A 71 -10.00 -5.14 -2.88
N ILE A 72 -10.26 -6.44 -3.09
CA ILE A 72 -10.65 -6.97 -4.41
C ILE A 72 -11.98 -6.38 -4.86
N LEU A 73 -12.99 -6.30 -3.98
CA LEU A 73 -14.29 -5.72 -4.31
C LEU A 73 -14.18 -4.24 -4.71
N ILE A 74 -13.37 -3.46 -3.97
CA ILE A 74 -13.08 -2.06 -4.30
C ILE A 74 -12.36 -1.97 -5.64
N GLY A 75 -11.36 -2.84 -5.88
CA GLY A 75 -10.64 -2.91 -7.15
C GLY A 75 -11.53 -3.23 -8.34
N LEU A 76 -12.49 -4.15 -8.19
CA LEU A 76 -13.48 -4.48 -9.22
C LEU A 76 -14.41 -3.31 -9.51
N SER A 77 -14.88 -2.61 -8.47
CA SER A 77 -15.71 -1.40 -8.65
C SER A 77 -14.93 -0.29 -9.37
N LEU A 78 -13.65 -0.10 -9.05
CA LEU A 78 -12.81 0.87 -9.73
C LEU A 78 -12.53 0.47 -11.18
N ALA A 79 -12.35 -0.82 -11.47
CA ALA A 79 -12.17 -1.33 -12.82
C ALA A 79 -13.38 -1.04 -13.72
N GLU A 80 -14.61 -1.16 -13.17
CA GLU A 80 -15.84 -0.79 -13.87
C GLU A 80 -15.84 0.71 -14.23
N ILE A 81 -15.49 1.58 -13.28
CA ILE A 81 -15.39 3.04 -13.51
C ILE A 81 -14.32 3.36 -14.58
N CYS A 82 -13.13 2.75 -14.49
CA CYS A 82 -12.06 2.93 -15.47
C CYS A 82 -12.47 2.54 -16.90
N SER A 83 -13.35 1.54 -17.04
CA SER A 83 -13.84 1.10 -18.35
C SER A 83 -14.78 2.10 -19.03
N VAL A 84 -15.50 2.90 -18.23
CA VAL A 84 -16.42 3.94 -18.71
C VAL A 84 -15.69 5.26 -18.93
N TYR A 85 -14.69 5.57 -18.10
CA TYR A 85 -13.94 6.81 -18.13
C TYR A 85 -12.44 6.56 -18.40
N PRO A 86 -12.02 6.30 -19.65
CA PRO A 86 -10.62 6.12 -20.04
C PRO A 86 -9.79 7.42 -19.97
N SER A 87 -10.18 8.39 -19.15
CA SER A 87 -9.44 9.63 -18.93
C SER A 87 -8.18 9.34 -18.12
N ALA A 88 -7.07 10.03 -18.43
CA ALA A 88 -5.87 10.04 -17.59
C ALA A 88 -6.06 10.78 -16.24
N GLY A 89 -7.29 11.20 -15.92
CA GLY A 89 -7.63 11.83 -14.65
C GLY A 89 -7.58 10.80 -13.53
N SER A 90 -6.79 11.10 -12.50
CA SER A 90 -6.74 10.30 -11.26
C SER A 90 -8.12 10.28 -10.57
N VAL A 91 -8.30 9.44 -9.53
CA VAL A 91 -9.57 9.18 -8.80
C VAL A 91 -10.44 10.41 -8.49
N TYR A 92 -9.85 11.59 -8.29
CA TYR A 92 -10.58 12.84 -8.09
C TYR A 92 -11.37 13.32 -9.33
N HIS A 93 -10.90 12.99 -10.53
CA HIS A 93 -11.57 13.28 -11.79
C HIS A 93 -12.82 12.41 -11.95
N TRP A 94 -12.71 11.11 -11.66
CA TRP A 94 -13.85 10.20 -11.65
C TRP A 94 -14.92 10.62 -10.64
N ALA A 95 -14.50 11.10 -9.46
CA ALA A 95 -15.42 11.63 -8.46
C ALA A 95 -16.24 12.84 -8.97
N GLY A 96 -15.65 13.69 -9.81
CA GLY A 96 -16.34 14.83 -10.42
C GLY A 96 -17.31 14.40 -11.53
N GLN A 97 -16.96 13.37 -12.30
CA GLN A 97 -17.79 12.84 -13.39
C GLN A 97 -19.04 12.09 -12.90
N LEU A 98 -18.96 11.46 -11.74
CA LEU A 98 -20.06 10.67 -11.16
C LEU A 98 -21.14 11.52 -10.47
N VAL A 99 -20.85 12.80 -10.19
CA VAL A 99 -21.73 13.70 -9.44
C VAL A 99 -22.34 14.75 -10.37
N SER A 100 -23.53 15.26 -10.03
CA SER A 100 -24.16 16.38 -10.75
C SER A 100 -23.20 17.56 -10.95
N ALA A 101 -23.27 18.21 -12.13
CA ALA A 101 -22.35 19.29 -12.54
C ALA A 101 -22.21 20.43 -11.51
N LYS A 102 -23.25 20.69 -10.71
CA LYS A 102 -23.23 21.68 -9.63
C LYS A 102 -22.26 21.32 -8.49
N HIS A 103 -22.12 20.04 -8.17
CA HIS A 103 -21.29 19.56 -7.05
C HIS A 103 -19.98 18.90 -7.53
N ALA A 104 -19.80 18.71 -8.83
CA ALA A 104 -18.59 18.12 -9.41
C ALA A 104 -17.27 18.78 -8.91
N PRO A 105 -17.14 20.12 -8.83
CA PRO A 105 -15.92 20.74 -8.32
C PRO A 105 -15.66 20.42 -6.83
N LEU A 106 -16.72 20.39 -6.02
CA LEU A 106 -16.61 20.10 -4.59
C LEU A 106 -16.24 18.63 -4.35
N ALA A 107 -16.89 17.70 -5.05
CA ALA A 107 -16.61 16.27 -4.96
C ALA A 107 -15.17 15.95 -5.39
N SER A 108 -14.71 16.52 -6.51
CA SER A 108 -13.32 16.39 -6.96
C SER A 108 -12.32 17.01 -5.97
N PHE A 109 -12.63 18.16 -5.38
CA PHE A 109 -11.77 18.81 -4.40
C PHE A 109 -11.61 17.95 -3.14
N ILE A 110 -12.72 17.47 -2.58
CA ILE A 110 -12.71 16.60 -1.40
C ILE A 110 -11.91 15.32 -1.71
N CYS A 111 -12.23 14.63 -2.81
CA CYS A 111 -11.52 13.41 -3.21
C CYS A 111 -10.02 13.65 -3.42
N GLY A 112 -9.67 14.79 -4.05
CA GLY A 112 -8.27 15.19 -4.25
C GLY A 112 -7.53 15.40 -2.93
N TRP A 113 -8.15 16.07 -1.95
CA TRP A 113 -7.56 16.28 -0.63
C TRP A 113 -7.38 14.98 0.14
N PHE A 114 -8.38 14.10 0.17
CA PHE A 114 -8.25 12.79 0.80
C PHE A 114 -7.15 11.96 0.14
N ASN A 115 -7.04 12.01 -1.19
CA ASN A 115 -5.97 11.33 -1.90
C ASN A 115 -4.59 11.91 -1.54
N PHE A 116 -4.45 13.24 -1.46
CA PHE A 116 -3.19 13.88 -1.08
C PHE A 116 -2.77 13.53 0.35
N ILE A 117 -3.67 13.68 1.32
CA ILE A 117 -3.41 13.37 2.73
C ILE A 117 -3.07 11.88 2.90
N GLY A 118 -3.80 10.99 2.22
CA GLY A 118 -3.56 9.55 2.27
C GLY A 118 -2.17 9.17 1.75
N ASN A 119 -1.74 9.71 0.60
CA ASN A 119 -0.39 9.48 0.09
C ASN A 119 0.68 10.06 1.02
N PHE A 120 0.47 11.28 1.52
CA PHE A 120 1.40 11.91 2.46
C PHE A 120 1.56 11.10 3.75
N ALA A 121 0.46 10.65 4.36
CA ALA A 121 0.48 9.83 5.55
C ALA A 121 1.19 8.48 5.30
N GLY A 122 0.95 7.86 4.13
CA GLY A 122 1.66 6.66 3.70
C GLY A 122 3.17 6.86 3.61
N ASP A 123 3.63 7.94 2.96
CA ASP A 123 5.06 8.25 2.84
C ASP A 123 5.72 8.44 4.22
N VAL A 124 5.06 9.15 5.14
CA VAL A 124 5.57 9.33 6.52
C VAL A 124 5.62 8.01 7.28
N ALA A 125 4.62 7.13 7.11
CA ALA A 125 4.60 5.81 7.72
C ALA A 125 5.77 4.94 7.22
N PHE A 126 6.03 4.92 5.91
CA PHE A 126 7.18 4.18 5.35
C PHE A 126 8.53 4.74 5.83
N ALA A 127 8.69 6.06 5.88
CA ALA A 127 9.93 6.68 6.39
C ALA A 127 10.19 6.33 7.87
N SER A 128 9.14 6.33 8.68
CA SER A 128 9.20 5.95 10.11
C SER A 128 9.47 4.45 10.28
N GLY A 129 8.85 3.62 9.44
CA GLY A 129 9.10 2.19 9.38
C GLY A 129 10.54 1.84 9.03
N PHE A 130 11.13 2.57 8.07
CA PHE A 130 12.55 2.43 7.72
C PHE A 130 13.47 2.73 8.91
N ALA A 131 13.20 3.82 9.64
CA ALA A 131 13.95 4.14 10.87
C ALA A 131 13.79 3.07 11.95
N THR A 132 12.60 2.47 12.07
CA THR A 132 12.32 1.37 13.00
C THR A 132 13.13 0.12 12.66
N ILE A 133 13.23 -0.24 11.37
CA ILE A 133 14.02 -1.38 10.91
C ILE A 133 15.52 -1.16 11.21
N ILE A 134 16.04 0.05 10.97
CA ILE A 134 17.43 0.39 11.32
C ILE A 134 17.66 0.27 12.83
N ASN A 135 16.74 0.80 13.64
CA ASN A 135 16.83 0.70 15.08
C ASN A 135 16.82 -0.77 15.54
N ALA A 136 15.96 -1.60 14.96
CA ALA A 136 15.93 -3.03 15.25
C ALA A 136 17.26 -3.73 14.89
N ALA A 137 17.88 -3.39 13.76
CA ALA A 137 19.19 -3.92 13.37
C ALA A 137 20.30 -3.53 14.36
N ILE A 138 20.29 -2.30 14.87
CA ILE A 138 21.25 -1.83 15.89
C ILE A 138 21.09 -2.58 17.21
N ILE A 139 19.85 -2.82 17.64
CA ILE A 139 19.54 -3.60 18.84
C ILE A 139 20.03 -5.05 18.68
N LEU A 140 19.87 -5.64 17.49
CA LEU A 140 20.36 -7.00 17.20
C LEU A 140 21.90 -7.11 17.28
N GLU A 141 22.64 -6.04 17.03
CA GLU A 141 24.10 -5.98 17.24
C GLU A 141 24.50 -5.84 18.72
N GLY A 142 23.53 -5.76 19.64
CA GLY A 142 23.77 -5.61 21.08
C GLY A 142 24.03 -4.17 21.52
N LYS A 143 23.68 -3.17 20.71
CA LYS A 143 23.77 -1.74 21.05
C LYS A 143 22.44 -1.23 21.61
N ASP A 144 22.51 -0.12 22.35
CA ASP A 144 21.32 0.56 22.86
C ASP A 144 20.43 1.09 21.73
N SER A 145 19.13 1.19 22.02
CA SER A 145 18.15 1.70 21.07
C SER A 145 18.43 3.15 20.70
N LEU A 146 18.16 3.50 19.44
CA LEU A 146 18.24 4.86 18.96
C LEU A 146 17.22 5.74 19.67
N SER A 147 17.66 6.93 20.10
CA SER A 147 16.75 7.96 20.61
C SER A 147 15.67 8.31 19.58
N THR A 148 14.50 8.73 20.07
CA THR A 148 13.38 9.17 19.20
C THR A 148 13.81 10.25 18.21
N GLY A 149 14.64 11.21 18.66
CA GLY A 149 15.18 12.25 17.79
C GLY A 149 16.05 11.72 16.65
N ALA A 150 16.86 10.68 16.92
CA ALA A 150 17.68 10.04 15.89
C ALA A 150 16.81 9.29 14.87
N GLN A 151 15.77 8.58 15.32
CA GLN A 151 14.85 7.89 14.42
C GLN A 151 14.09 8.86 13.51
N VAL A 152 13.62 10.00 14.06
CA VAL A 152 13.00 11.07 13.27
C VAL A 152 13.99 11.68 12.28
N GLY A 153 15.25 11.89 12.69
CA GLY A 153 16.31 12.37 11.79
C GLY A 153 16.55 11.43 10.60
N ILE A 154 16.57 10.12 10.84
CA ILE A 154 16.68 9.10 9.78
C ILE A 154 15.46 9.15 8.85
N ALA A 155 14.24 9.25 9.39
CA ALA A 155 13.02 9.34 8.61
C ALA A 155 13.03 10.58 7.69
N ILE A 156 13.40 11.75 8.21
CA ILE A 156 13.54 12.98 7.40
C ILE A 156 14.61 12.79 6.31
N GLY A 157 15.75 12.17 6.65
CA GLY A 157 16.83 11.91 5.71
C GLY A 157 16.41 11.03 4.54
N ILE A 158 15.71 9.93 4.80
CA ILE A 158 15.24 9.03 3.74
C ILE A 158 14.16 9.67 2.87
N THR A 159 13.24 10.45 3.46
CA THR A 159 12.24 11.22 2.70
C THR A 159 12.90 12.22 1.76
N PHE A 160 13.99 12.88 2.18
CA PHE A 160 14.74 13.77 1.30
C PHE A 160 15.38 13.03 0.13
N VAL A 161 15.93 11.83 0.36
CA VAL A 161 16.47 10.98 -0.71
C VAL A 161 15.37 10.60 -1.71
N TRP A 162 14.18 10.19 -1.24
CA TRP A 162 13.04 9.90 -2.11
C TRP A 162 12.57 11.14 -2.88
N ALA A 163 12.54 12.31 -2.26
CA ALA A 163 12.20 13.56 -2.93
C ALA A 163 13.20 13.91 -4.06
N VAL A 164 14.49 13.70 -3.82
CA VAL A 164 15.54 13.87 -4.84
C VAL A 164 15.37 12.85 -5.96
N GLN A 165 15.09 11.58 -5.64
CA GLN A 165 14.83 10.55 -6.64
C GLN A 165 13.62 10.88 -7.53
N ASN A 166 12.56 11.45 -6.96
CA ASN A 166 11.40 11.91 -7.71
C ASN A 166 11.71 13.11 -8.65
N ALA A 167 12.80 13.83 -8.40
CA ALA A 167 13.28 14.89 -9.29
C ALA A 167 14.24 14.39 -10.39
N LEU A 168 14.67 13.13 -10.34
CA LEU A 168 15.52 12.51 -11.38
C LEU A 168 14.69 12.09 -12.60
N ARG A 169 15.38 11.86 -13.72
CA ARG A 169 14.74 11.53 -15.01
C ARG A 169 14.01 10.16 -14.94
N ILE A 170 12.88 10.09 -15.65
CA ILE A 170 11.95 8.94 -15.71
C ILE A 170 12.64 7.65 -16.19
N ASP A 171 13.69 7.76 -17.01
CA ASP A 171 14.47 6.63 -17.53
C ASP A 171 15.21 5.85 -16.42
N GLN A 172 15.73 6.53 -15.40
CA GLN A 172 16.37 5.91 -14.24
C GLN A 172 15.36 5.19 -13.33
N GLN A 173 14.12 5.66 -13.31
CA GLN A 173 13.06 5.13 -12.45
C GLN A 173 12.57 3.76 -12.92
N GLY A 174 12.58 3.49 -14.24
CA GLY A 174 12.22 2.20 -14.80
C GLY A 174 13.17 1.06 -14.38
N TRP A 175 14.48 1.32 -14.31
CA TRP A 175 15.45 0.32 -13.86
C TRP A 175 15.32 0.01 -12.36
N LEU A 176 15.14 1.05 -11.53
CA LEU A 176 14.90 0.89 -10.09
C LEU A 176 13.64 0.07 -9.80
N ASN A 177 12.56 0.30 -10.56
CA ASN A 177 11.32 -0.46 -10.41
C ASN A 177 11.52 -1.95 -10.73
N ASN A 178 12.20 -2.28 -11.83
CA ASN A 178 12.48 -3.66 -12.19
C ASN A 178 13.35 -4.37 -11.15
N PHE A 179 14.36 -3.68 -10.62
CA PHE A 179 15.18 -4.19 -9.53
C PHE A 179 14.35 -4.43 -8.25
N ALA A 180 13.45 -3.49 -7.91
CA ALA A 180 12.59 -3.59 -6.74
C ALA A 180 11.66 -4.81 -6.80
N VAL A 181 11.10 -5.15 -7.97
CA VAL A 181 10.29 -6.37 -8.15
C VAL A 181 11.10 -7.62 -7.80
N ILE A 182 12.30 -7.75 -8.38
CA ILE A 182 13.17 -8.90 -8.16
C ILE A 182 13.57 -8.99 -6.69
N PHE A 183 13.90 -7.85 -6.09
CA PHE A 183 14.27 -7.77 -4.68
C PHE A 183 13.12 -8.15 -3.75
N GLN A 184 11.89 -7.68 -4.01
CA GLN A 184 10.71 -8.04 -3.21
C GLN A 184 10.41 -9.54 -3.31
N LEU A 185 10.40 -10.10 -4.51
CA LEU A 185 10.15 -11.53 -4.71
C LEU A 185 11.26 -12.38 -4.08
N GLY A 186 12.52 -12.02 -4.30
CA GLY A 186 13.67 -12.71 -3.73
C GLY A 186 13.68 -12.68 -2.20
N SER A 187 13.36 -11.53 -1.61
CA SER A 187 13.28 -11.37 -0.15
C SER A 187 12.12 -12.17 0.46
N ALA A 188 10.95 -12.20 -0.19
CA ALA A 188 9.82 -12.99 0.27
C ALA A 188 10.16 -14.49 0.31
N VAL A 189 10.76 -15.02 -0.78
CA VAL A 189 11.22 -16.41 -0.83
C VAL A 189 12.28 -16.67 0.24
N THR A 190 13.21 -15.74 0.43
CA THR A 190 14.28 -15.86 1.43
C THR A 190 13.70 -15.93 2.84
N ILE A 191 12.79 -15.03 3.21
CA ILE A 191 12.15 -15.02 4.54
C ILE A 191 11.42 -16.34 4.79
N VAL A 192 10.60 -16.80 3.85
CA VAL A 192 9.87 -18.07 3.98
C VAL A 192 10.84 -19.24 4.14
N THR A 193 11.89 -19.29 3.32
CA THR A 193 12.87 -20.39 3.36
C THR A 193 13.67 -20.40 4.66
N VAL A 194 14.16 -19.24 5.11
CA VAL A 194 14.91 -19.09 6.36
C VAL A 194 14.05 -19.45 7.56
N LEU A 195 12.80 -18.97 7.62
CA LEU A 195 11.89 -19.33 8.71
C LEU A 195 11.60 -20.83 8.73
N LEU A 196 11.37 -21.48 7.58
CA LEU A 196 11.12 -22.92 7.53
C LEU A 196 12.34 -23.78 7.90
N ALA A 197 13.54 -23.30 7.57
CA ALA A 197 14.80 -24.00 7.82
C ALA A 197 15.34 -23.79 9.24
N MET A 198 15.19 -22.59 9.81
CA MET A 198 15.82 -22.18 11.07
C MET A 198 14.87 -22.09 12.26
N ALA A 199 13.55 -22.15 12.08
CA ALA A 199 12.61 -22.09 13.19
C ALA A 199 12.77 -23.34 14.11
N PRO A 200 13.16 -23.16 15.39
CA PRO A 200 13.35 -24.26 16.32
C PRO A 200 12.01 -24.92 16.72
N GLU A 201 10.93 -24.14 16.73
CA GLU A 201 9.57 -24.62 16.98
C GLU A 201 8.63 -24.14 15.88
N ARG A 202 7.74 -25.04 15.44
CA ARG A 202 6.72 -24.74 14.42
C ARG A 202 5.37 -24.61 15.10
N ALA A 203 4.69 -23.49 14.86
CA ALA A 203 3.34 -23.29 15.38
C ALA A 203 2.38 -24.33 14.77
N THR A 204 1.60 -25.01 15.62
CA THR A 204 0.53 -25.92 15.19
C THR A 204 -0.54 -25.15 14.42
N ALA A 205 -1.12 -25.74 13.36
CA ALA A 205 -2.16 -25.11 12.55
C ALA A 205 -3.32 -24.54 13.40
N HIS A 206 -3.73 -25.26 14.45
CA HIS A 206 -4.71 -24.76 15.41
C HIS A 206 -4.29 -23.42 16.03
N ASN A 207 -3.08 -23.34 16.60
CA ASN A 207 -2.58 -22.10 17.20
C ASN A 207 -2.45 -20.98 16.18
N VAL A 208 -2.04 -21.28 14.95
CA VAL A 208 -1.93 -20.29 13.88
C VAL A 208 -3.28 -19.63 13.60
N PHE A 209 -4.36 -20.40 13.46
CA PHE A 209 -5.68 -19.90 13.07
C PHE A 209 -6.59 -19.47 14.24
N THR A 210 -6.33 -19.94 15.47
CA THR A 210 -7.23 -19.70 16.61
C THR A 210 -6.58 -18.95 17.77
N SER A 211 -5.25 -18.73 17.77
CA SER A 211 -4.64 -17.98 18.87
C SER A 211 -5.09 -16.52 18.83
N THR A 212 -5.49 -16.03 19.99
CA THR A 212 -5.79 -14.63 20.22
C THR A 212 -4.89 -14.15 21.33
N TYR A 213 -4.27 -12.99 21.14
CA TYR A 213 -3.45 -12.34 22.15
C TYR A 213 -3.82 -10.87 22.19
N ASN A 214 -4.16 -10.36 23.37
CA ASN A 214 -4.60 -8.99 23.56
C ASN A 214 -3.58 -8.23 24.43
N GLY A 215 -2.57 -7.67 23.79
CA GLY A 215 -1.64 -6.72 24.40
C GLY A 215 -2.12 -5.27 24.39
N THR A 216 -3.35 -4.99 23.94
CA THR A 216 -3.85 -3.60 23.78
C THR A 216 -4.25 -2.93 25.11
N GLY A 217 -4.44 -3.72 26.17
CA GLY A 217 -4.90 -3.21 27.47
C GLY A 217 -6.41 -2.89 27.53
N PHE A 218 -7.14 -3.02 26.42
CA PHE A 218 -8.60 -2.83 26.40
C PHE A 218 -9.33 -4.15 26.69
N PRO A 219 -10.43 -4.12 27.47
CA PRO A 219 -11.17 -5.32 27.85
C PRO A 219 -11.97 -5.95 26.72
N PHE A 220 -12.06 -5.29 25.56
CA PHE A 220 -12.93 -5.71 24.47
C PHE A 220 -12.18 -6.42 23.33
N PRO A 221 -12.57 -7.65 22.95
CA PRO A 221 -11.93 -8.40 21.88
C PRO A 221 -12.12 -7.80 20.48
N TYR A 222 -13.08 -6.88 20.30
CA TYR A 222 -13.24 -6.17 19.01
C TYR A 222 -12.05 -5.24 18.72
N VAL A 223 -11.40 -4.68 19.74
CA VAL A 223 -10.22 -3.82 19.59
C VAL A 223 -9.04 -4.62 19.01
N CYS A 224 -8.95 -5.91 19.37
CA CYS A 224 -7.97 -6.82 18.81
C CYS A 224 -8.20 -7.06 17.31
N PHE A 225 -9.47 -7.17 16.89
CA PHE A 225 -9.85 -7.32 15.48
C PHE A 225 -9.58 -6.04 14.68
N ILE A 226 -9.87 -4.87 15.25
CA ILE A 226 -9.54 -3.58 14.63
C ILE A 226 -8.02 -3.39 14.51
N ALA A 227 -7.24 -3.77 15.54
CA ALA A 227 -5.78 -3.68 15.48
C ALA A 227 -5.15 -4.72 14.54
N GLY A 228 -5.73 -5.92 14.42
CA GLY A 228 -5.36 -6.89 13.39
C GLY A 228 -5.76 -6.40 11.99
N ALA A 229 -6.92 -5.77 11.86
CA ALA A 229 -7.37 -5.11 10.65
C ALA A 229 -6.46 -3.94 10.28
N HIS A 230 -5.83 -3.27 11.24
CA HIS A 230 -4.84 -2.22 10.96
C HIS A 230 -3.69 -2.70 10.06
N LEU A 231 -3.21 -3.95 10.24
CA LEU A 231 -2.22 -4.56 9.33
C LEU A 231 -2.80 -4.81 7.92
N ALA A 232 -4.07 -5.16 7.84
CA ALA A 232 -4.77 -5.32 6.57
C ALA A 232 -5.14 -3.97 5.92
N GLU A 233 -5.34 -2.95 6.75
CA GLU A 233 -5.78 -1.58 6.45
C GLU A 233 -4.62 -0.67 6.00
N GLU A 234 -3.36 -1.10 6.16
CA GLU A 234 -2.21 -0.50 5.44
C GLU A 234 -2.32 -0.61 3.90
N THR A 235 -3.45 -1.10 3.36
CA THR A 235 -3.88 -0.90 1.95
C THR A 235 -5.00 0.14 1.74
N ARG A 236 -5.04 1.19 2.57
CA ARG A 236 -5.74 2.48 2.38
C ARG A 236 -7.22 2.54 2.80
N ASP A 237 -7.39 3.31 3.88
CA ASP A 237 -8.49 4.21 4.32
C ASP A 237 -9.52 3.72 5.37
N ALA A 238 -9.57 4.52 6.44
CA ALA A 238 -10.25 4.36 7.71
C ALA A 238 -11.16 5.56 7.95
N SER A 239 -12.42 5.51 7.50
CA SER A 239 -13.33 6.67 7.61
C SER A 239 -14.70 6.37 8.22
N ARG A 240 -14.83 5.34 9.07
CA ARG A 240 -16.03 5.16 9.90
C ARG A 240 -15.74 4.61 11.31
N ALA A 241 -15.21 5.48 12.17
CA ALA A 241 -15.37 5.37 13.62
C ALA A 241 -15.88 6.73 14.11
N GLY A 242 -17.20 6.89 14.12
CA GLY A 242 -17.84 8.16 14.44
C GLY A 242 -19.35 8.17 14.24
N GLU A 243 -20.03 7.11 14.67
CA GLU A 243 -21.31 7.20 15.40
C GLU A 243 -21.26 6.20 16.56
#